data_AF-A0A3C1YUT4-F1
#
_entry.id   AF-A0A3C1YUT4-F1
#
_cell.length_a   1.000
_cell.length_b   1.000
_cell.length_c   1.000
_cell.angle_alpha   90.00
_cell.angle_beta   90.00
_cell.angle_gamma   90.00
#
_symmetry.space_group_name_H-M   'P 1'
#
loop_
_entity.id
_entity.type
_entity.pdbx_description
1 polymer ?
#
loop_
_entity_poly.entity_id
_entity_poly.type
_entity_poly.pdbx_seq_one_letter_code
_entity_poly.pdbx_strand_id
1 'polypeptide(L)'
;VCGGGLSARIEQLLEPGFRSVVEQTIKGVQFVHRGGDPLVIESSEPIAYMVMRDRFDHYLVQQAIRAGADIRTGAGVEGITQTSNGVEVVTGQGRFRAQLVIGADGANS
;
A
#
# COMPACT_ATOMS: atom_id res chain seq x y z
N VAL A 1 -7.92 6.45 9.47
CA VAL A 1 -8.69 6.34 8.20
C VAL A 1 -7.82 6.86 7.07
N CYS A 2 -7.83 6.22 5.90
CA CYS A 2 -7.03 6.61 4.73
C CYS A 2 -7.90 7.41 3.75
N GLY A 3 -7.37 8.50 3.18
CA GLY A 3 -8.08 9.32 2.18
C GLY A 3 -7.97 8.83 0.74
N GLY A 4 -7.18 7.78 0.47
CA GLY A 4 -7.09 7.16 -0.87
C GLY A 4 -6.25 7.92 -1.91
N GLY A 5 -5.50 8.95 -1.50
CA GLY A 5 -4.65 9.72 -2.42
C GLY A 5 -3.31 9.04 -2.70
N LEU A 6 -3.03 8.75 -3.96
CA LEU A 6 -1.74 8.31 -4.47
C LEU A 6 -1.08 9.45 -5.24
N SER A 7 0.18 9.78 -4.94
CA SER A 7 0.93 10.72 -5.78
C SER A 7 1.11 10.16 -7.19
N ALA A 8 1.10 11.02 -8.21
CA ALA A 8 1.39 10.62 -9.60
C ALA A 8 2.77 9.94 -9.76
N ARG A 9 3.68 10.07 -8.79
CA ARG A 9 4.93 9.30 -8.73
C ARG A 9 4.73 7.78 -8.77
N ILE A 10 3.54 7.29 -8.39
CA ILE A 10 3.20 5.86 -8.46
C ILE A 10 3.36 5.29 -9.88
N GLU A 11 3.24 6.11 -10.92
CA GLU A 11 3.43 5.69 -12.32
C GLU A 11 4.86 5.25 -12.63
N GLN A 12 5.84 5.72 -11.86
CA GLN A 12 7.24 5.30 -12.00
C GLN A 12 7.52 4.00 -11.24
N LEU A 13 6.62 3.58 -10.36
CA LEU A 13 6.81 2.45 -9.45
C LEU A 13 6.00 1.22 -9.85
N LEU A 14 4.80 1.42 -10.43
CA LEU A 14 3.88 0.34 -10.76
C LEU A 14 3.64 0.27 -12.27
N GLU A 15 3.41 -0.95 -12.75
CA GLU A 15 2.91 -1.17 -14.10
C GLU A 15 1.56 -0.44 -14.32
N PRO A 16 1.29 0.06 -15.54
CA PRO A 16 0.09 0.83 -15.86
C PRO A 16 -1.27 0.24 -15.45
N GLY A 17 -1.34 -1.08 -15.18
CA GLY A 17 -2.56 -1.79 -14.82
C GLY A 17 -3.28 -1.26 -13.58
N PHE A 18 -2.59 -0.59 -12.65
CA PHE A 18 -3.23 -0.03 -11.44
C PHE A 18 -4.27 1.04 -11.77
N ARG A 19 -4.19 1.64 -12.97
CA ARG A 19 -5.19 2.60 -13.44
C ARG A 19 -6.60 2.01 -13.52
N SER A 20 -6.75 0.68 -13.57
CA SER A 20 -8.06 0.02 -13.56
C SER A 20 -8.82 0.16 -12.23
N VAL A 21 -8.14 0.55 -11.15
CA VAL A 21 -8.75 0.77 -9.82
C VAL A 21 -8.69 2.24 -9.38
N VAL A 22 -8.35 3.15 -10.30
CA VAL A 22 -8.42 4.60 -10.08
C VAL A 22 -9.87 5.06 -10.20
N GLU A 23 -10.35 5.71 -9.13
CA GLU A 23 -11.69 6.30 -9.10
C GLU A 23 -11.67 7.70 -9.72
N GLN A 24 -10.62 8.49 -9.45
CA GLN A 24 -10.46 9.84 -9.99
C GLN A 24 -9.00 10.21 -10.25
N THR A 25 -8.77 10.98 -11.31
CA THR A 25 -7.46 11.59 -11.61
C THR A 25 -7.49 13.05 -11.20
N ILE A 26 -6.52 13.46 -10.39
CA ILE A 26 -6.45 14.79 -9.80
C ILE A 26 -5.39 15.61 -10.54
N LYS A 27 -5.78 16.80 -11.01
CA LYS A 27 -4.94 17.74 -11.74
C LYS A 27 -4.73 19.08 -11.02
N GLY A 28 -5.32 19.25 -9.84
CA GLY A 28 -5.17 20.45 -9.06
C GLY A 28 -5.44 20.22 -7.58
N VAL A 29 -4.94 21.13 -6.76
CA VAL A 29 -5.12 21.14 -5.31
C VAL A 29 -5.37 22.56 -4.83
N GLN A 30 -6.24 22.67 -3.83
CA GLN A 30 -6.56 23.93 -3.18
C GLN A 30 -6.19 23.85 -1.70
N PHE A 31 -5.36 24.79 -1.25
CA PHE A 31 -5.02 24.93 0.16
C PHE A 31 -5.74 26.16 0.73
N VAL A 32 -6.45 25.95 1.85
CA VAL A 32 -7.13 27.02 2.58
C VAL A 32 -6.65 26.97 4.03
N HIS A 33 -6.14 28.10 4.52
CA HIS A 33 -5.71 28.23 5.92
C HIS A 33 -6.64 29.20 6.65
N ARG A 34 -7.32 28.69 7.70
CA ARG A 34 -8.22 29.48 8.57
C ARG A 34 -9.28 30.30 7.82
N GLY A 35 -9.79 29.77 6.71
CA GLY A 35 -10.81 30.43 5.88
C GLY A 35 -10.30 31.66 5.10
N GLY A 36 -8.98 31.87 5.05
CA GLY A 36 -8.38 32.90 4.19
C GLY A 36 -8.41 32.53 2.71
N ASP A 37 -7.83 33.40 1.89
CA ASP A 37 -7.82 33.21 0.44
C ASP A 37 -7.14 31.90 0.04
N PRO A 38 -7.72 31.16 -0.92
CA PRO A 38 -7.18 29.88 -1.34
C PRO A 38 -5.91 30.03 -2.17
N LEU A 39 -4.91 29.19 -1.87
CA LEU A 39 -3.83 28.91 -2.81
C LEU A 39 -4.27 27.75 -3.71
N VAL A 40 -4.51 28.03 -4.98
CA VAL A 40 -4.87 27.03 -5.99
C VAL A 40 -3.65 26.70 -6.84
N ILE A 41 -3.36 25.41 -7.00
CA ILE A 41 -2.31 24.90 -7.88
C ILE A 41 -2.98 23.98 -8.89
N GLU A 42 -2.74 24.24 -10.18
CA GLU A 42 -3.27 23.44 -11.30
C GLU A 42 -2.13 22.94 -12.17
N SER A 43 -2.37 21.81 -12.85
CA SER A 43 -1.43 21.15 -13.75
C SER A 43 -2.17 20.57 -14.96
N SER A 44 -1.54 20.60 -16.14
CA SER A 44 -2.06 19.90 -17.31
C SER A 44 -1.99 18.38 -17.16
N GLU A 45 -0.99 17.91 -16.40
CA GLU A 45 -0.72 16.50 -16.11
C GLU A 45 -1.26 16.08 -14.74
N PRO A 46 -1.57 14.78 -14.54
CA PRO A 46 -1.97 14.24 -13.24
C PRO A 46 -0.94 14.55 -12.14
N ILE A 47 -1.42 15.03 -11.00
CA ILE A 47 -0.61 15.22 -9.78
C ILE A 47 -0.86 14.13 -8.74
N ALA A 48 -2.06 13.53 -8.77
CA ALA A 48 -2.46 12.44 -7.90
C ALA A 48 -3.59 11.61 -8.51
N TYR A 49 -3.80 10.43 -7.93
CA TYR A 49 -4.90 9.53 -8.21
C TYR A 49 -5.66 9.24 -6.91
N MET A 50 -6.98 9.20 -7.00
CA MET A 50 -7.83 8.76 -5.90
C MET A 50 -8.24 7.31 -6.14
N VAL A 51 -8.09 6.48 -5.10
CA VAL A 51 -8.47 5.07 -5.10
C VAL A 51 -9.29 4.75 -3.86
N MET A 52 -10.10 3.68 -3.95
CA MET A 52 -10.59 2.99 -2.77
C MET A 52 -9.48 2.07 -2.24
N ARG A 53 -9.07 2.25 -0.98
CA ARG A 53 -7.91 1.53 -0.41
C ARG A 53 -8.04 0.02 -0.48
N ASP A 54 -9.22 -0.52 -0.15
CA ASP A 54 -9.52 -1.94 -0.24
C ASP A 54 -9.34 -2.50 -1.66
N ARG A 55 -9.81 -1.79 -2.67
CA ARG A 55 -9.66 -2.18 -4.09
C ARG A 55 -8.21 -2.11 -4.56
N PHE A 56 -7.50 -1.05 -4.18
CA PHE A 56 -6.09 -0.88 -4.54
C PHE A 56 -5.19 -1.91 -3.86
N ASP A 57 -5.36 -2.12 -2.54
CA ASP A 57 -4.60 -3.13 -1.79
C ASP A 57 -4.89 -4.53 -2.36
N HIS A 58 -6.15 -4.84 -2.70
CA HIS A 58 -6.50 -6.10 -3.36
C HIS A 58 -5.85 -6.24 -4.75
N TYR A 59 -5.83 -5.18 -5.55
CA TYR A 59 -5.11 -5.18 -6.84
C TYR A 59 -3.64 -5.54 -6.66
N LEU A 60 -2.95 -4.94 -5.68
CA LEU A 60 -1.55 -5.24 -5.38
C LEU A 60 -1.35 -6.70 -4.95
N VAL A 61 -2.24 -7.23 -4.11
CA VAL A 61 -2.23 -8.66 -3.71
C VAL A 61 -2.36 -9.57 -4.93
N GLN A 62 -3.26 -9.25 -5.87
CA GLN A 62 -3.42 -10.04 -7.09
C GLN A 62 -2.18 -9.99 -7.98
N GLN A 63 -1.50 -8.84 -8.09
CA GLN A 63 -0.24 -8.74 -8.82
C GLN A 63 0.87 -9.57 -8.14
N ALA A 64 0.96 -9.54 -6.81
CA ALA A 64 1.92 -10.35 -6.07
C ALA A 64 1.69 -11.86 -6.30
N ILE A 65 0.44 -12.33 -6.25
CA ILE A 65 0.09 -13.72 -6.54
C ILE A 65 0.49 -14.09 -7.97
N ARG A 66 0.19 -13.24 -8.96
CA ARG A 66 0.59 -13.47 -10.37
C ARG A 66 2.10 -13.54 -10.55
N ALA A 67 2.86 -12.78 -9.75
CA ALA A 67 4.32 -12.84 -9.72
C ALA A 67 4.87 -14.06 -8.96
N GLY A 68 4.02 -14.89 -8.35
CA GLY A 68 4.38 -16.15 -7.69
C GLY A 68 4.42 -16.10 -6.16
N ALA A 69 3.91 -15.04 -5.53
CA ALA A 69 3.81 -14.97 -4.08
C ALA A 69 2.72 -15.91 -3.52
N ASP A 70 3.02 -16.61 -2.42
CA ASP A 70 2.04 -17.34 -1.60
C ASP A 70 1.43 -16.38 -0.56
N ILE A 71 0.12 -16.15 -0.63
CA ILE A 71 -0.61 -15.25 0.26
C ILE A 71 -1.45 -16.08 1.23
N ARG A 72 -1.17 -15.93 2.53
CA ARG A 72 -1.89 -16.62 3.60
C ARG A 72 -2.63 -15.61 4.48
N THR A 73 -3.95 -15.59 4.36
CA THR A 73 -4.84 -14.77 5.19
C THR A 73 -5.26 -15.52 6.45
N GLY A 74 -5.59 -14.80 7.53
CA GLY A 74 -6.00 -15.42 8.79
C GLY A 74 -4.86 -16.05 9.60
N ALA A 75 -3.60 -15.80 9.20
CA ALA A 75 -2.39 -16.23 9.89
C ALA A 75 -1.70 -15.03 10.57
N GLY A 76 -2.34 -14.47 11.60
CA GLY A 76 -1.77 -13.36 12.37
C GLY A 76 -0.46 -13.77 13.05
N VAL A 77 0.55 -12.90 13.00
CA VAL A 77 1.83 -13.12 13.66
C VAL A 77 1.68 -12.93 15.17
N GLU A 78 2.06 -13.95 15.93
CA GLU A 78 2.02 -13.97 17.40
C GLU A 78 3.42 -13.83 18.02
N GLY A 79 4.46 -14.17 17.26
CA GLY A 79 5.84 -14.06 17.73
C GLY A 79 6.86 -14.25 16.61
N ILE A 80 8.01 -13.62 16.79
CA ILE A 80 9.15 -13.68 15.86
C ILE A 80 10.39 -14.02 16.68
N THR A 81 11.19 -14.98 16.22
CA THR A 81 12.47 -15.34 16.85
C THR A 81 13.56 -15.46 15.79
N GLN A 82 14.59 -14.62 15.92
CA GLN A 82 15.77 -14.70 15.06
C GLN A 82 16.80 -15.63 15.66
N THR A 83 17.38 -16.48 14.82
CA THR A 83 18.44 -17.45 15.18
C THR A 83 19.62 -17.29 14.21
N SER A 84 20.72 -18.01 14.46
CA SER A 84 21.84 -18.09 13.51
C SER A 84 21.45 -18.70 12.15
N ASN A 85 20.33 -19.44 12.08
CA ASN A 85 19.91 -20.16 10.88
C ASN A 85 18.74 -19.47 10.13
N GLY A 86 18.35 -18.26 10.53
CA GLY A 86 17.22 -17.52 9.98
C GLY A 86 16.19 -17.11 11.04
N VAL A 87 14.98 -16.81 10.60
CA VAL A 87 13.88 -16.30 11.41
C VAL A 87 12.74 -17.32 11.47
N GLU A 88 12.27 -17.62 12.67
CA GLU A 88 11.05 -18.38 12.91
C GLU A 88 9.91 -17.41 13.24
N VAL A 89 8.77 -17.58 12.57
CA VAL A 89 7.54 -16.79 12.77
C VAL A 89 6.45 -17.74 13.28
N VAL A 90 5.83 -17.39 14.40
CA VAL A 90 4.75 -18.15 15.03
C VAL A 90 3.42 -17.47 14.74
N THR A 91 2.42 -18.27 14.37
CA THR A 91 1.03 -17.85 14.17
C THR A 91 0.11 -18.90 14.79
N GLY A 92 -1.17 -18.56 14.98
CA GLY A 92 -2.18 -19.53 15.42
C GLY A 92 -2.40 -20.71 14.46
N GLN A 93 -1.90 -20.63 13.22
CA GLN A 93 -1.98 -21.71 12.23
C GLN A 93 -0.71 -22.58 12.17
N GLY A 94 0.34 -22.24 12.93
CA GLY A 94 1.60 -22.98 12.95
C GLY A 94 2.83 -22.07 12.84
N ARG A 95 3.98 -22.71 12.58
CA ARG A 95 5.30 -22.06 12.52
C ARG A 95 5.83 -22.00 11.10
N PHE A 96 6.41 -20.86 10.75
CA PHE A 96 7.06 -20.60 9.47
C PHE A 96 8.54 -20.33 9.69
N ARG A 97 9.37 -20.69 8.71
CA ARG A 97 10.81 -20.37 8.71
C ARG A 97 11.15 -19.58 7.45
N ALA A 98 11.91 -18.51 7.61
CA ALA A 98 12.39 -17.67 6.52
C ALA A 98 13.83 -17.22 6.81
N GLN A 99 14.57 -16.84 5.76
CA GLN A 99 15.90 -16.22 5.96
C GLN A 99 15.79 -14.76 6.38
N LEU A 100 14.71 -14.08 5.96
CA LEU A 100 14.43 -12.68 6.24
C LEU A 100 12.92 -12.53 6.51
N VAL A 101 12.57 -11.61 7.41
CA VAL A 101 11.19 -11.18 7.67
C VAL A 101 11.14 -9.66 7.51
N ILE A 102 10.12 -9.17 6.80
CA ILE A 102 9.84 -7.75 6.65
C ILE A 102 8.58 -7.43 7.44
N GLY A 103 8.70 -6.59 8.48
CA GLY A 103 7.56 -6.05 9.22
C GLY A 103 6.86 -4.99 8.38
N ALA A 104 5.65 -5.30 7.91
CA ALA A 104 4.80 -4.43 7.08
C ALA A 104 3.38 -4.34 7.66
N ASP A 105 3.27 -4.42 8.98
CA ASP A 105 2.06 -4.57 9.79
C ASP A 105 1.43 -3.24 10.26
N GLY A 106 2.04 -2.12 9.85
CA GLY A 106 1.46 -0.78 9.99
C GLY A 106 2.03 0.02 11.17
N ALA A 107 1.39 1.13 11.52
CA ALA A 107 1.91 2.09 12.49
C ALA A 107 1.78 1.66 13.97
N ASN A 108 1.08 0.56 14.24
CA ASN A 108 0.77 0.09 15.60
C ASN A 108 1.56 -1.16 16.00
N SER A 109 2.67 -1.41 15.31
CA SER A 109 3.61 -2.50 15.60
C SER A 109 4.45 -2.24 16.84
#